data_AF-A0A7W4EAZ4-F1
#
_entry.id   AF-A0A7W4EAZ4-F1
#
_cell.length_a   1.000
_cell.length_b   1.000
_cell.length_c   1.000
_cell.angle_alpha   90.00
_cell.angle_beta   90.00
_cell.angle_gamma   90.00
#
_symmetry.space_group_name_H-M   'P 1'
#
loop_
_entity.id
_entity.type
_entity.pdbx_description
1 polymer ?
#
loop_
_entity_poly.entity_id
_entity_poly.type
_entity_poly.pdbx_seq_one_letter_code
_entity_poly.pdbx_strand_id
1 'polypeptide(L)'
;MHILQQFAAKVSETGKLNAEDYNISKTNLDSGTFSTMVGTAMWVAGAVAVIMIALSGLLYITAGGSPGKIATAKNLLMYTVLGIIVLIFAFTIVQFITGAFS
;
A
#
# COMPACT_ATOMS: atom_id res chain seq x y z
N MET A 1 -35.81 17.46 49.32
CA MET A 1 -35.10 17.67 48.03
C MET A 1 -33.95 16.67 47.77
N HIS A 2 -33.82 15.54 48.48
CA HIS A 2 -32.73 14.58 48.24
C HIS A 2 -32.97 13.60 47.08
N ILE A 3 -34.23 13.24 46.80
CA ILE A 3 -34.57 12.23 45.76
C ILE A 3 -34.31 12.74 44.34
N LEU A 4 -34.51 14.04 44.10
CA LEU A 4 -34.26 14.67 42.80
C LEU A 4 -32.77 14.71 42.44
N GLN A 5 -31.88 14.84 43.43
CA GLN A 5 -30.43 14.83 43.22
C GLN A 5 -29.92 13.43 42.84
N GLN A 6 -30.49 12.38 43.45
CA GLN A 6 -30.14 10.99 43.15
C GLN A 6 -30.59 10.55 41.75
N PHE A 7 -31.75 11.05 41.30
CA PHE A 7 -32.24 10.81 39.94
C PHE A 7 -31.39 11.54 38.90
N ALA A 8 -31.07 12.83 39.14
CA ALA A 8 -30.20 13.60 38.25
C ALA A 8 -28.79 12.99 38.12
N ALA A 9 -28.21 12.49 39.22
CA ALA A 9 -26.91 11.82 39.21
C ALA A 9 -26.93 10.52 38.37
N LYS A 10 -27.93 9.65 38.55
CA LYS A 10 -28.06 8.40 37.77
C LYS A 10 -28.28 8.65 36.26
N VAL A 11 -28.98 9.73 35.89
CA VAL A 11 -29.18 10.10 34.49
C VAL A 11 -27.87 10.59 33.84
N SER A 12 -26.99 11.27 34.60
CA SER A 12 -25.68 11.71 34.11
C SER A 12 -24.70 10.57 33.84
N GLU A 13 -24.84 9.43 34.52
CA GLU A 13 -23.99 8.25 34.32
C GLU A 13 -24.46 7.41 33.12
N THR A 14 -25.78 7.32 32.91
CA THR A 14 -26.36 6.51 31.81
C THR A 14 -26.17 7.15 30.42
N GLY A 15 -25.88 8.45 30.35
CA GLY A 15 -25.66 9.20 29.10
C GLY A 15 -24.22 9.20 28.58
N LYS A 16 -23.27 8.62 29.32
CA LYS A 16 -21.87 8.48 28.87
C LYS A 16 -21.68 7.13 28.20
N LEU A 17 -22.15 7.02 26.97
CA LEU A 17 -21.73 5.94 26.07
C LEU A 17 -20.31 6.28 25.59
N ASN A 18 -19.30 5.86 26.35
CA ASN A 18 -17.93 6.00 25.91
C ASN A 18 -17.63 4.91 24.89
N ALA A 19 -17.27 5.30 23.67
CA ALA A 19 -16.90 4.37 22.60
C ALA A 19 -15.64 3.54 22.93
N GLU A 20 -14.94 3.85 24.02
CA GLU A 20 -13.85 3.05 24.59
C GLU A 20 -14.31 1.73 25.25
N ASP A 21 -15.51 1.67 25.81
CA ASP A 21 -16.01 0.47 26.51
C ASP A 21 -16.42 -0.64 25.52
N TYR A 22 -16.72 -0.25 24.28
CA TYR A 22 -16.81 -1.19 23.17
C TYR A 22 -15.41 -1.42 22.62
N ASN A 23 -14.91 -2.65 22.76
CA ASN A 23 -13.75 -3.16 22.02
C ASN A 23 -14.12 -3.36 20.53
N ILE A 24 -14.60 -2.30 19.89
CA ILE A 24 -14.37 -2.12 18.47
C ILE A 24 -12.86 -2.02 18.36
N SER A 25 -12.22 -3.15 18.05
CA SER A 25 -10.85 -3.17 17.59
C SER A 25 -10.78 -2.10 16.51
N LYS A 26 -10.26 -0.92 16.87
CA LYS A 26 -9.73 0.01 15.90
C LYS A 26 -8.58 -0.79 15.31
N THR A 27 -8.86 -1.52 14.25
CA THR A 27 -7.80 -1.94 13.35
C THR A 27 -7.17 -0.61 12.99
N ASN A 28 -6.03 -0.33 13.62
CA ASN A 28 -5.25 0.85 13.35
C ASN A 28 -4.65 0.63 11.96
N LEU A 29 -5.51 0.64 10.94
CA LEU A 29 -5.23 1.22 9.64
C LEU A 29 -5.06 2.73 9.87
N ASP A 30 -4.21 3.07 10.84
CA ASP A 30 -3.63 4.37 10.98
C ASP A 30 -2.92 4.63 9.67
N SER A 31 -3.16 5.81 9.13
CA SER A 31 -2.49 6.30 7.92
C SER A 31 -0.98 6.02 7.92
N GLY A 32 -0.35 5.98 9.10
CA GLY A 32 1.04 5.57 9.32
C GLY A 32 1.35 4.12 8.91
N THR A 33 0.51 3.15 9.27
CA THR A 33 0.70 1.72 8.90
C THR A 33 0.54 1.54 7.39
N PHE A 34 -0.50 2.13 6.79
CA PHE A 34 -0.74 2.03 5.34
C PHE A 34 0.41 2.68 4.54
N SER A 35 0.84 3.87 4.94
CA SER A 35 1.95 4.58 4.30
C SER A 35 3.26 3.78 4.40
N THR A 36 3.52 3.16 5.55
CA THR A 36 4.71 2.32 5.76
C THR A 36 4.68 1.06 4.88
N MET A 37 3.53 0.42 4.74
CA MET A 37 3.37 -0.77 3.88
C MET A 37 3.56 -0.43 2.40
N VAL A 38 2.92 0.65 1.92
CA VAL A 38 3.08 1.12 0.54
C VAL A 38 4.52 1.55 0.27
N GLY A 39 5.14 2.30 1.19
CA GLY A 39 6.54 2.73 1.09
C GLY A 39 7.50 1.54 1.00
N THR A 40 7.29 0.50 1.83
CA THR A 40 8.11 -0.73 1.79
C THR A 40 7.92 -1.49 0.47
N ALA A 41 6.69 -1.61 -0.01
CA ALA A 41 6.39 -2.25 -1.29
C ALA A 41 7.06 -1.52 -2.47
N MET A 42 7.07 -0.19 -2.46
CA MET A 42 7.73 0.61 -3.50
C MET A 42 9.25 0.44 -3.50
N TRP A 43 9.88 0.35 -2.32
CA TRP A 43 11.31 0.04 -2.22
C TRP A 43 11.66 -1.32 -2.81
N VAL A 44 10.89 -2.36 -2.47
CA VAL A 44 11.10 -3.71 -3.00
C VAL A 44 10.87 -3.74 -4.51
N ALA A 45 9.78 -3.14 -4.98
CA ALA A 45 9.46 -3.08 -6.40
C ALA A 45 10.53 -2.35 -7.21
N GLY A 46 11.05 -1.22 -6.70
CA GLY A 46 12.15 -0.48 -7.32
C GLY A 46 13.43 -1.32 -7.41
N ALA A 47 13.80 -2.02 -6.33
CA ALA A 47 14.97 -2.90 -6.33
C ALA A 47 14.84 -4.04 -7.34
N VAL A 48 13.68 -4.70 -7.40
CA VAL A 48 13.41 -5.78 -8.35
C VAL A 48 13.46 -5.28 -9.80
N ALA A 49 12.91 -4.08 -10.07
CA ALA A 49 12.93 -3.49 -11.40
C ALA A 49 14.37 -3.31 -11.92
N VAL A 50 15.28 -2.78 -11.09
CA VAL A 50 16.69 -2.59 -11.48
C VAL A 50 17.35 -3.93 -11.81
N ILE A 51 17.12 -4.96 -11.00
CA ILE A 51 17.68 -6.31 -11.22
C ILE A 51 17.16 -6.89 -12.54
N MET A 52 15.85 -6.79 -12.81
CA MET A 52 15.24 -7.33 -14.02
C MET A 52 15.74 -6.61 -15.29
N ILE A 53 15.92 -5.29 -15.23
CA ILE A 53 16.55 -4.53 -16.33
C ILE A 53 17.96 -5.06 -16.58
N ALA A 54 18.78 -5.19 -15.54
CA ALA A 54 20.15 -5.68 -15.66
C ALA A 54 20.21 -7.10 -16.24
N LEU A 55 19.35 -8.02 -15.78
CA LEU A 55 19.26 -9.39 -16.29
C LEU A 55 18.86 -9.42 -17.77
N SER A 56 17.89 -8.59 -18.18
CA SER A 56 17.48 -8.50 -19.58
C SER A 56 18.59 -7.97 -20.49
N GLY A 57 19.36 -6.98 -20.01
CA GLY A 57 20.51 -6.43 -20.72
C GLY A 57 21.65 -7.43 -20.86
N LEU A 58 21.99 -8.13 -19.78
CA LEU A 58 23.00 -9.18 -19.82
C LEU A 58 22.60 -10.33 -20.75
N LEU A 59 21.33 -10.74 -20.71
CA LEU A 59 20.80 -11.78 -21.60
C LEU A 59 20.85 -11.35 -23.07
N TYR A 60 20.64 -10.06 -23.36
CA TYR A 60 20.74 -9.51 -24.71
C TYR A 60 22.19 -9.53 -25.24
N ILE A 61 23.15 -9.09 -24.41
CA ILE A 61 24.57 -9.05 -24.78
C ILE A 61 25.13 -10.47 -24.96
N THR A 62 24.79 -11.39 -24.05
CA THR A 62 25.26 -12.78 -24.09
C THR A 62 24.54 -13.65 -25.14
N ALA A 63 23.49 -13.13 -25.79
CA ALA A 63 22.76 -13.86 -26.82
C ALA A 63 23.61 -14.17 -28.07
N GLY A 64 24.69 -13.41 -28.31
CA GLY A 64 25.70 -13.74 -29.32
C GLY A 64 25.16 -13.93 -30.74
N GLY A 65 24.05 -13.27 -31.10
CA GLY A 65 23.43 -13.40 -32.42
C GLY A 65 22.41 -14.55 -32.55
N SER A 66 22.23 -15.39 -31.54
CA SER A 66 21.20 -16.44 -31.56
C SER A 66 19.80 -15.82 -31.53
N PRO A 67 18.97 -16.00 -32.59
CA PRO A 67 17.67 -15.33 -32.68
C PRO A 67 16.74 -15.64 -31.50
N GLY A 68 16.77 -16.88 -31.00
CA GLY A 68 15.96 -17.31 -29.87
C GLY A 68 16.31 -16.56 -28.58
N LYS A 69 17.60 -16.45 -28.25
CA LYS A 69 18.04 -15.74 -27.04
C LYS A 69 17.79 -14.23 -27.13
N ILE A 70 17.95 -13.65 -28.32
CA ILE A 70 17.62 -12.25 -28.57
C ILE A 70 16.12 -12.01 -28.35
N ALA A 71 15.26 -12.90 -28.85
CA ALA A 71 13.82 -12.80 -28.66
C ALA A 71 13.44 -12.90 -27.17
N THR A 72 14.03 -13.84 -26.43
CA THR A 72 13.82 -13.96 -24.98
C THR A 72 14.25 -12.70 -24.23
N ALA A 73 15.42 -12.14 -24.53
CA ALA A 73 15.90 -10.91 -23.91
C ALA A 73 14.97 -9.72 -24.17
N LYS A 74 14.49 -9.58 -25.42
CA LYS A 74 13.53 -8.54 -25.79
C LYS A 74 12.20 -8.69 -25.04
N ASN A 75 11.68 -9.91 -24.94
CA ASN A 75 10.43 -10.17 -24.21
C ASN A 75 10.58 -9.87 -22.72
N LEU A 76 11.71 -10.27 -22.13
CA LEU A 76 12.01 -9.98 -20.73
C LEU A 76 12.09 -8.47 -20.48
N LEU A 77 12.73 -7.72 -21.37
CA LEU A 77 12.76 -6.27 -21.30
C LEU A 77 11.36 -5.66 -21.44
N MET A 78 10.56 -6.15 -22.40
CA MET A 78 9.18 -5.69 -22.63
C MET A 78 8.33 -5.85 -21.37
N TYR A 79 8.39 -7.02 -20.72
CA TYR A 79 7.66 -7.28 -19.46
C TYR A 79 8.18 -6.43 -18.30
N THR A 80 9.49 -6.17 -18.26
CA THR A 80 10.08 -5.30 -17.24
C THR A 80 9.56 -3.86 -17.38
N VAL A 81 9.50 -3.34 -18.60
CA VAL A 81 8.96 -2.00 -18.87
C VAL A 81 7.47 -1.92 -18.54
N LEU A 82 6.69 -2.93 -18.95
CA LEU A 82 5.26 -3.01 -18.60
C LEU A 82 5.03 -3.04 -17.09
N GLY A 83 5.87 -3.77 -16.33
CA GLY A 83 5.81 -3.79 -14.88
C GLY A 83 6.06 -2.42 -14.23
N ILE A 84 7.03 -1.66 -14.75
CA ILE A 84 7.31 -0.29 -14.26
C ILE A 84 6.14 0.64 -14.54
N ILE A 85 5.53 0.54 -15.71
CA ILE A 85 4.34 1.33 -16.05
C ILE A 85 3.20 1.05 -15.06
N VAL A 86 2.97 -0.23 -14.73
CA VAL A 86 1.96 -0.62 -13.74
C VAL A 86 2.29 -0.08 -12.35
N LEU A 87 3.57 -0.07 -11.93
CA LEU A 87 3.98 0.52 -10.65
C LEU A 87 3.68 2.02 -10.56
N ILE A 88 3.94 2.77 -11.64
CA ILE A 88 3.64 4.20 -11.71
C ILE A 88 2.13 4.44 -11.60
N PHE A 89 1.32 3.64 -12.30
CA PHE A 89 -0.13 3.73 -12.19
C PHE A 89 -0.64 3.38 -10.79
N ALA A 90 -0.11 2.32 -10.17
CA ALA A 90 -0.47 1.94 -8.80
C ALA A 90 -0.20 3.08 -7.81
N PHE A 91 0.97 3.72 -7.90
CA PHE A 91 1.31 4.87 -7.06
C PHE A 91 0.34 6.04 -7.25
N THR A 92 0.02 6.36 -8.51
CA THR A 92 -0.91 7.44 -8.86
C THR A 92 -2.31 7.16 -8.30
N ILE A 93 -2.79 5.93 -8.43
CA ILE A 93 -4.11 5.51 -7.91
C ILE A 93 -4.13 5.58 -6.38
N VAL A 94 -3.08 5.12 -5.69
CA VAL A 94 -3.02 5.19 -4.22
C VAL A 94 -3.10 6.64 -3.74
N GLN A 95 -2.33 7.54 -4.36
CA GLN A 95 -2.40 8.97 -4.02
C GLN A 95 -3.77 9.58 -4.32
N PHE A 96 -4.40 9.19 -5.41
CA PHE A 96 -5.76 9.65 -5.75
C PHE A 96 -6.78 9.22 -4.70
N ILE A 97 -6.74 7.95 -4.26
CA ILE A 97 -7.63 7.43 -3.22
C ILE A 97 -7.40 8.17 -1.89
N THR A 98 -6.14 8.30 -1.44
CA THR A 98 -5.84 8.99 -0.18
C THR A 98 -6.23 10.47 -0.24
N GLY A 99 -5.98 11.15 -1.35
CA GLY A 99 -6.36 12.55 -1.54
C GLY A 99 -7.87 12.76 -1.67
N ALA A 100 -8.61 11.79 -2.21
CA ALA A 100 -10.07 11.89 -2.37
C ALA A 100 -10.85 11.79 -1.06
N PHE A 101 -10.28 11.19 0.00
CA PHE A 101 -10.91 11.05 1.33
C PHE A 101 -10.35 12.04 2.37
N SER A 102 -9.54 13.02 1.94
CA SER A 102 -8.96 14.07 2.80
C SER A 102 -9.91 15.25 2.98
#